data_AF-C3UWN4-F1
#
_entry.id   AF-C3UWN4-F1
#
_cell.length_a   1.000
_cell.length_b   1.000
_cell.length_c   1.000
_cell.angle_alpha   90.00
_cell.angle_beta   90.00
_cell.angle_gamma   90.00
#
_symmetry.space_group_name_H-M   'P 1'
#
loop_
_entity.id
_entity.type
_entity.pdbx_description
1 polymer ?
#
loop_
_entity_poly.entity_id
_entity_poly.type
_entity_poly.pdbx_seq_one_letter_code
_entity_poly.pdbx_strand_id
1 'polypeptide(L)' 'EQQRYNPYKYVEFFIVVDQGMVTKNNGDLDKIKARMYELANIVNEILRYLYMHAALVGLEIWSNGDKITVK' A
#
# COMPACT_ATOMS: atom_id res chain seq x y z
N GLU A 1 0.28 38.74 -0.24
CA GLU A 1 0.08 37.37 0.28
C GLU A 1 1.13 36.47 -0.36
N GLN A 2 2.15 36.04 0.39
CA GLN A 2 3.18 35.15 -0.16
C GLN A 2 2.59 33.74 -0.27
N GLN A 3 2.45 33.22 -1.50
CA GLN A 3 2.23 31.80 -1.72
C GLN A 3 3.39 31.05 -1.07
N ARG A 4 3.08 30.34 0.02
CA ARG A 4 4.01 29.44 0.70
C ARG A 4 4.28 28.29 -0.28
N TYR A 5 5.41 28.34 -1.00
CA TYR A 5 5.82 27.25 -1.88
C TYR A 5 5.92 25.99 -1.01
N ASN A 6 4.99 25.06 -1.21
CA ASN A 6 5.00 23.76 -0.54
C ASN A 6 5.78 22.80 -1.46
N PRO A 7 7.05 22.49 -1.17
CA PRO A 7 7.83 21.58 -2.00
C PRO A 7 7.37 20.12 -1.87
N TYR A 8 6.49 19.83 -0.90
CA TYR A 8 6.06 18.47 -0.64
C TYR A 8 5.15 17.96 -1.75
N LYS A 9 5.52 16.81 -2.32
CA LYS A 9 4.66 16.09 -3.28
C LYS A 9 3.86 15.01 -2.55
N TYR A 10 2.73 14.62 -3.13
CA TYR A 10 1.86 13.59 -2.59
C TYR A 10 1.79 12.42 -3.56
N VAL A 11 1.86 11.21 -3.02
CA VAL A 11 1.72 9.96 -3.76
C VAL A 11 0.58 9.18 -3.13
N GLU A 12 -0.50 9.04 -3.88
CA GLU A 12 -1.59 8.13 -3.54
C GLU A 12 -1.29 6.77 -4.16
N PHE A 13 -1.35 5.70 -3.37
CA PHE A 13 -1.09 4.36 -3.85
C PHE A 13 -2.10 3.36 -3.35
N PHE A 14 -2.27 2.31 -4.15
CA PHE A 14 -3.22 1.23 -3.92
C PHE A 14 -2.46 -0.10 -3.88
N ILE A 15 -2.76 -0.93 -2.89
CA ILE A 15 -2.16 -2.26 -2.77
C ILE A 15 -3.18 -3.31 -3.22
N VAL A 16 -2.75 -4.19 -4.12
CA VAL A 16 -3.47 -5.42 -4.48
C VAL A 16 -2.70 -6.60 -3.93
N VAL A 17 -3.41 -7.49 -3.25
CA VAL A 17 -2.88 -8.76 -2.74
C VAL A 17 -3.44 -9.90 -3.57
N ASP A 18 -2.55 -10.65 -4.21
CA ASP A 18 -2.89 -11.84 -4.98
C ASP A 18 -3.29 -13.05 -4.09
N GLN A 19 -3.90 -14.05 -4.72
CA GLN A 19 -4.34 -15.29 -4.07
C GLN A 19 -3.17 -16.12 -3.53
N GLY A 20 -1.98 -16.02 -4.15
CA GLY A 20 -0.77 -16.70 -3.71
C GLY A 20 -0.36 -16.25 -2.31
N MET A 21 -0.43 -14.95 -2.03
CA MET A 21 -0.12 -14.37 -0.73
C MET A 21 -1.18 -14.71 0.31
N VAL A 22 -2.45 -14.79 -0.08
CA VAL A 22 -3.53 -15.30 0.79
C VAL A 22 -3.25 -16.74 1.20
N THR A 23 -2.94 -17.60 0.23
CA THR A 23 -2.64 -19.03 0.45
C THR A 23 -1.41 -19.22 1.33
N LYS A 24 -0.34 -18.45 1.09
CA LYS A 24 0.90 -18.49 1.88
C LYS A 24 0.71 -18.10 3.35
N ASN A 25 -0.28 -17.25 3.64
CA ASN A 25 -0.61 -16.85 5.01
C ASN A 25 -1.80 -17.64 5.57
N ASN A 26 -2.06 -18.85 5.06
CA ASN A 26 -3.12 -19.75 5.54
C ASN A 26 -4.53 -19.13 5.47
N GLY A 27 -4.76 -18.16 4.57
CA GLY A 27 -6.03 -17.45 4.46
C GLY A 27 -6.29 -16.42 5.58
N ASP A 28 -5.30 -16.13 6.43
CA ASP A 28 -5.43 -15.17 7.53
C ASP A 28 -5.44 -13.72 7.00
N LEU A 29 -6.63 -13.23 6.68
CA LEU A 29 -6.82 -11.89 6.09
C LEU A 29 -6.44 -10.76 7.05
N ASP A 30 -6.62 -10.96 8.36
CA ASP A 30 -6.29 -9.93 9.36
C ASP A 30 -4.78 -9.75 9.47
N LYS A 31 -4.03 -10.85 9.52
CA LYS A 31 -2.57 -10.82 9.48
C LYS A 31 -2.03 -10.19 8.19
N ILE A 32 -2.65 -10.52 7.06
CA ILE A 32 -2.29 -9.92 5.77
C ILE A 32 -2.52 -8.42 5.79
N LYS A 33 -3.71 -7.99 6.24
CA LYS A 33 -4.10 -6.59 6.30
C LYS A 33 -3.17 -5.78 7.22
N ALA A 34 -2.86 -6.30 8.40
CA ALA A 34 -1.89 -5.70 9.31
C ALA A 34 -0.52 -5.50 8.63
N ARG A 35 -0.01 -6.53 7.95
CA ARG A 35 1.25 -6.44 7.20
C ARG A 35 1.21 -5.42 6.08
N MET A 36 0.09 -5.25 5.37
CA MET A 36 -0.04 -4.24 4.31
C MET A 36 -0.03 -2.82 4.88
N TYR A 37 -0.62 -2.61 6.06
CA TYR A 37 -0.54 -1.30 6.75
C TYR A 37 0.87 -1.01 7.26
N GLU A 38 1.59 -2.00 7.78
CA GLU A 38 3.01 -1.85 8.13
C GLU A 38 3.85 -1.46 6.90
N LEU A 39 3.61 -2.12 5.76
CA LEU A 39 4.30 -1.81 4.50
C LEU A 39 3.99 -0.38 4.04
N ALA A 40 2.72 0.05 4.13
CA ALA A 40 2.32 1.41 3.80
C ALA A 40 3.02 2.46 4.69
N ASN A 41 3.17 2.18 5.99
CA ASN A 41 3.92 3.04 6.89
C ASN A 41 5.39 3.14 6.49
N ILE A 42 6.03 2.02 6.12
CA ILE A 42 7.43 2.00 5.66
C ILE A 42 7.58 2.83 4.37
N VAL A 43 6.68 2.66 3.40
CA VAL A 43 6.70 3.45 2.15
C VAL A 43 6.57 4.95 2.47
N ASN A 44 5.64 5.33 3.35
CA ASN A 44 5.51 6.71 3.77
C ASN A 44 6.79 7.24 4.42
N GLU A 45 7.42 6.50 5.33
CA GLU A 45 8.68 6.92 5.94
C GLU A 45 9.80 7.12 4.90
N ILE A 46 9.95 6.20 3.94
CA ILE A 46 10.93 6.33 2.84
C ILE A 46 10.65 7.59 2.01
N LEU A 47 9.39 7.80 1.62
CA LEU A 47 9.01 8.96 0.78
C LEU A 47 9.14 10.29 1.53
N ARG A 48 8.94 10.31 2.85
CA ARG A 48 9.12 11.51 3.69
C ARG A 48 10.55 12.04 3.63
N TYR A 49 11.57 11.17 3.57
CA TYR A 49 12.96 11.59 3.39
C TYR A 49 13.22 12.27 2.04
N LEU A 50 12.35 12.05 1.06
CA LEU A 50 12.39 12.67 -0.27
C LEU A 50 11.46 13.89 -0.40
N TYR A 51 10.97 14.43 0.72
CA TYR A 51 9.96 15.49 0.76
C TYR A 51 8.66 15.08 0.06
N MET A 52 8.24 13.84 0.21
CA MET A 52 6.97 13.33 -0.32
C MET A 52 6.14 12.66 0.77
N HIS A 53 4.82 12.74 0.65
CA HIS A 53 3.88 12.05 1.53
C HIS A 53 3.19 10.92 0.77
N ALA A 54 3.22 9.72 1.33
CA ALA A 54 2.52 8.57 0.76
C ALA A 54 1.18 8.37 1.49
N ALA A 55 0.10 8.24 0.74
CA ALA A 55 -1.20 7.89 1.28
C ALA A 55 -1.66 6.55 0.66
N LEU A 56 -1.89 5.54 1.51
CA LEU A 56 -2.58 4.34 1.08
C LEU A 56 -4.06 4.67 0.89
N VAL A 57 -4.52 4.72 -0.35
CA VAL A 57 -5.91 5.08 -0.69
C VAL A 57 -6.81 3.86 -0.85
N GLY A 58 -6.24 2.67 -0.96
CA GLY A 58 -7.01 1.43 -0.98
C GLY A 58 -6.17 0.17 -0.88
N LEU A 59 -6.81 -0.88 -0.37
CA LEU A 59 -6.25 -2.22 -0.25
C LEU A 59 -7.31 -3.20 -0.72
N GLU A 60 -6.96 -4.01 -1.73
CA GLU A 60 -7.79 -5.09 -2.22
C GLU A 60 -7.08 -6.43 -2.04
N ILE A 61 -7.82 -7.43 -1.57
CA ILE A 61 -7.32 -8.78 -1.36
C ILE A 61 -8.15 -9.75 -2.20
N TRP A 62 -7.49 -10.46 -3.10
CA TRP A 62 -8.10 -11.49 -3.92
C TRP A 62 -8.12 -12.81 -3.16
N SER A 63 -9.15 -13.04 -2.36
CA SER A 63 -9.34 -14.27 -1.57
C SER A 63 -10.04 -15.40 -2.33
N ASN A 64 -10.65 -15.07 -3.48
CA ASN A 64 -11.48 -15.99 -4.28
C ASN A 64 -10.81 -16.35 -5.62
N GLY A 65 -9.48 -16.28 -5.69
CA GLY A 65 -8.69 -16.47 -6.90
C GLY A 65 -8.22 -15.15 -7.51
N ASP A 66 -7.14 -15.25 -8.28
CA ASP A 66 -6.55 -14.10 -8.95
C ASP A 66 -7.47 -13.55 -10.04
N LYS A 67 -7.59 -12.22 -10.11
CA LYS A 67 -8.41 -11.54 -11.13
C LYS A 67 -7.68 -11.35 -12.45
N ILE A 68 -6.38 -11.65 -12.49
CA ILE A 68 -5.53 -11.64 -13.68
C ILE A 68 -4.58 -12.84 -13.62
N THR A 69 -3.94 -13.17 -14.73
CA THR A 69 -2.80 -14.09 -14.69
C THR A 69 -1.62 -13.42 -14.01
N VAL A 70 -1.32 -13.83 -12.78
CA VAL A 70 -0.10 -13.47 -12.06
C VAL A 70 1.01 -14.43 -12.55
N LYS A 71 2.13 -13.88 -13.03
CA LYS A 71 3.28 -14.64 -13.57
C LYS A 71 4.36 -14.83 -12.52
#